data_AF-A0A662KSY8-F1
#
_entry.id   AF-A0A662KSY8-F1
#
_cell.length_a   1.000
_cell.length_b   1.000
_cell.length_c   1.000
_cell.angle_alpha   90.00
_cell.angle_beta   90.00
_cell.angle_gamma   90.00
#
_symmetry.space_group_name_H-M   'P 1'
#
loop_
_entity.id
_entity.type
_entity.pdbx_description
1 polymer ?
#
loop_
_entity_poly.entity_id
_entity_poly.type
_entity_poly.pdbx_seq_one_letter_code
_entity_poly.pdbx_strand_id
1 'polypeptide(L)'
;MWVGIDDTDSLKGGCTTYVATELVDKLKYDLIGFPRLVRLNPNIPWKTRGNGAIALQIGIGGGKKIEIGEINGRKIYCYSYKRKEANLEEIVSIIDEVVSKNAMKDADPAFVICQKKLPYWIYKKAVKEILSKEEVEKELQEKAFYKYYRKGRGMIGAAAAIAWKPRDRTYELITYGSEKWIDKESVIKMDKSCKSTFNNYDYENDYLAILPKANSPVFYGIRGENFEELKKAKEMLVTAKEERWLIFETNQATDEHLQKKKIKDVKPYESVIVKGIVKKEPHVIKGGHVVFSIYDENEIDCTAYEPTKQFRNIIKQLRKGDEVIVYGGVREKPFTINIEKIEVKRLAEVYEKVENPVCRKCGKHMKSIGKGKGYRCPICGTKADEKDAKYVKVERDIKPGFYEVPVIAMRHLTKPLKRIKKL
;
A
#
# COMPACT_ATOMS: atom_id res chain seq x y z
N MET A 1 16.47 -24.72 4.14
CA MET A 1 16.27 -24.18 2.78
C MET A 1 15.25 -23.04 2.82
N TRP A 2 15.33 -22.11 1.87
CA TRP A 2 14.30 -21.13 1.59
C TRP A 2 13.35 -21.68 0.53
N VAL A 3 12.06 -21.45 0.72
CA VAL A 3 10.98 -21.83 -0.20
C VAL A 3 10.17 -20.58 -0.49
N GLY A 4 10.05 -20.18 -1.74
CA GLY A 4 9.20 -19.09 -2.20
C GLY A 4 8.03 -19.66 -3.00
N ILE A 5 6.82 -19.12 -2.82
CA ILE A 5 5.61 -19.53 -3.55
C ILE A 5 4.82 -18.28 -3.91
N ASP A 6 4.28 -18.23 -5.12
CA ASP A 6 3.38 -17.16 -5.54
C ASP A 6 2.37 -17.63 -6.60
N ASP A 7 1.37 -16.78 -6.85
CA ASP A 7 0.39 -16.89 -7.94
C ASP A 7 -0.43 -18.19 -7.88
N THR A 8 -0.85 -18.54 -6.66
CA THR A 8 -1.75 -19.68 -6.41
C THR A 8 -3.23 -19.25 -6.35
N ASP A 9 -3.48 -17.96 -6.13
CA ASP A 9 -4.80 -17.35 -6.04
C ASP A 9 -5.22 -16.69 -7.36
N SER A 10 -6.50 -16.36 -7.48
CA SER A 10 -7.00 -15.59 -8.62
C SER A 10 -8.02 -14.56 -8.19
N LEU A 11 -8.56 -13.77 -9.13
CA LEU A 11 -9.67 -12.85 -8.82
C LEU A 11 -10.94 -13.60 -8.37
N LYS A 12 -11.07 -14.90 -8.68
CA LYS A 12 -12.26 -15.71 -8.40
C LYS A 12 -12.21 -16.45 -7.05
N GLY A 13 -11.02 -16.77 -6.56
CA GLY A 13 -10.86 -17.49 -5.29
C GLY A 13 -9.40 -17.69 -4.90
N GLY A 14 -9.16 -18.58 -3.94
CA GLY A 14 -7.82 -18.93 -3.48
C GLY A 14 -7.16 -17.91 -2.55
N CYS A 15 -6.00 -18.28 -2.02
CA CYS A 15 -5.11 -17.39 -1.27
C CYS A 15 -3.72 -18.00 -1.12
N THR A 16 -2.67 -17.30 -1.57
CA THR A 16 -1.28 -17.74 -1.41
C THR A 16 -0.89 -17.93 0.05
N THR A 17 -1.41 -17.14 0.98
CA THR A 17 -1.14 -17.36 2.42
C THR A 17 -1.84 -18.60 2.98
N TYR A 18 -2.98 -19.02 2.41
CA TYR A 18 -3.62 -20.28 2.81
C TYR A 18 -2.78 -21.49 2.39
N VAL A 19 -2.15 -21.43 1.21
CA VAL A 19 -1.17 -22.43 0.75
C VAL A 19 0.01 -22.56 1.73
N ALA A 20 0.43 -21.46 2.37
CA ALA A 20 1.42 -21.53 3.44
C ALA A 20 0.95 -22.43 4.59
N THR A 21 -0.32 -22.33 5.01
CA THR A 21 -0.86 -23.15 6.10
C THR A 21 -0.93 -24.63 5.71
N GLU A 22 -1.36 -24.93 4.48
CA GLU A 22 -1.40 -26.30 3.94
C GLU A 22 0.00 -26.92 3.90
N LEU A 23 0.99 -26.13 3.50
CA LEU A 23 2.39 -26.57 3.48
C LEU A 23 2.91 -26.83 4.90
N VAL A 24 2.67 -25.90 5.83
CA VAL A 24 3.12 -26.04 7.23
C VAL A 24 2.46 -27.23 7.92
N ASP A 25 1.19 -27.54 7.61
CA ASP A 25 0.48 -28.69 8.18
C ASP A 25 1.13 -30.03 7.78
N LYS A 26 1.54 -30.12 6.50
CA LYS A 26 2.14 -31.33 5.92
C LYS A 26 3.65 -31.47 6.14
N LEU A 27 4.37 -30.39 6.43
CA LEU A 27 5.82 -30.43 6.61
C LEU A 27 6.20 -31.19 7.88
N LYS A 28 7.20 -32.07 7.74
CA LYS A 28 7.89 -32.73 8.86
C LYS A 28 9.04 -31.90 9.44
N TYR A 29 9.29 -30.73 8.85
CA TYR A 29 10.39 -29.84 9.17
C TYR A 29 9.92 -28.62 9.95
N ASP A 30 10.85 -27.99 10.68
CA ASP A 30 10.59 -26.79 11.45
C ASP A 30 10.64 -25.54 10.57
N LEU A 31 9.82 -24.56 10.92
CA LEU A 31 9.97 -23.18 10.44
C LEU A 31 11.13 -22.49 11.17
N ILE A 32 11.98 -21.81 10.40
CA ILE A 32 13.11 -21.03 10.91
C ILE A 32 12.74 -19.55 10.79
N GLY A 33 12.46 -18.91 11.93
CA GLY A 33 11.83 -17.59 11.96
C GLY A 33 10.40 -17.60 11.41
N PHE A 34 9.82 -16.40 11.30
CA PHE A 34 8.46 -16.23 10.81
C PHE A 34 8.35 -16.55 9.31
N PRO A 35 7.23 -17.18 8.87
CA PRO A 35 6.78 -17.11 7.49
C PRO A 35 6.77 -15.67 6.99
N ARG A 36 6.99 -15.48 5.70
CA ARG A 36 7.03 -14.14 5.11
C ARG A 36 5.88 -13.93 4.15
N LEU A 37 5.25 -12.77 4.23
CA LEU A 37 4.29 -12.28 3.24
C LEU A 37 4.86 -11.01 2.62
N VAL A 38 5.27 -11.10 1.37
CA VAL A 38 6.00 -10.05 0.66
C VAL A 38 5.13 -9.49 -0.45
N ARG A 39 4.72 -8.23 -0.30
CA ARG A 39 3.97 -7.47 -1.30
C ARG A 39 4.93 -6.92 -2.36
N LEU A 40 4.59 -7.10 -3.62
CA LEU A 40 5.37 -6.63 -4.77
C LEU A 40 4.75 -5.36 -5.34
N ASN A 41 5.21 -4.92 -6.52
CA ASN A 41 4.81 -3.66 -7.11
C ASN A 41 3.27 -3.58 -7.27
N PRO A 42 2.60 -2.66 -6.56
CA PRO A 42 1.15 -2.69 -6.48
C PRO A 42 0.46 -2.12 -7.74
N ASN A 43 1.23 -1.65 -8.73
CA ASN A 43 0.72 -1.04 -9.97
C ASN A 43 0.79 -1.98 -11.18
N ILE A 44 1.34 -3.19 -11.04
CA ILE A 44 1.42 -4.16 -12.14
C ILE A 44 0.02 -4.54 -12.62
N PRO A 45 -0.26 -4.51 -13.95
CA PRO A 45 -1.59 -4.80 -14.48
C PRO A 45 -1.95 -6.29 -14.39
N TRP A 46 -0.95 -7.17 -14.34
CA TRP A 46 -1.12 -8.61 -14.28
C TRP A 46 -1.20 -9.18 -12.86
N LYS A 47 -1.31 -8.32 -11.84
CA LYS A 47 -1.34 -8.76 -10.45
C LYS A 47 -2.61 -9.56 -10.11
N THR A 48 -2.47 -10.53 -9.22
CA THR A 48 -3.58 -11.09 -8.46
C THR A 48 -3.95 -10.14 -7.30
N ARG A 49 -4.79 -10.60 -6.37
CA ARG A 49 -5.31 -9.74 -5.29
C ARG A 49 -4.19 -9.31 -4.35
N GLY A 50 -3.84 -8.02 -4.42
CA GLY A 50 -2.84 -7.40 -3.55
C GLY A 50 -1.38 -7.76 -3.86
N ASN A 51 -1.09 -8.45 -4.97
CA ASN A 51 0.26 -8.77 -5.49
C ASN A 51 1.24 -9.24 -4.40
N GLY A 52 0.93 -10.35 -3.72
CA GLY A 52 1.68 -10.83 -2.56
C GLY A 52 2.15 -12.26 -2.72
N ALA A 53 3.45 -12.47 -2.53
CA ALA A 53 4.11 -13.77 -2.53
C ALA A 53 4.49 -14.18 -1.10
N ILE A 54 4.72 -15.48 -0.87
CA ILE A 54 5.19 -15.99 0.42
C ILE A 54 6.60 -16.56 0.34
N ALA A 55 7.31 -16.51 1.46
CA ALA A 55 8.53 -17.29 1.64
C ALA A 55 8.62 -17.93 3.02
N LEU A 56 9.09 -19.17 3.08
CA LEU A 56 9.34 -19.93 4.30
C LEU A 56 10.82 -20.30 4.34
N GLN A 57 11.42 -20.26 5.52
CA GLN A 57 12.70 -20.92 5.76
C GLN A 57 12.43 -22.19 6.56
N ILE A 58 12.86 -23.34 6.04
CA ILE A 58 12.56 -24.66 6.60
C ILE A 58 13.84 -25.45 6.88
N GLY A 59 13.84 -26.28 7.90
CA GLY A 59 14.98 -27.12 8.29
C GLY A 59 14.74 -27.83 9.62
N ILE A 60 15.81 -28.28 10.26
CA ILE A 60 15.76 -28.73 11.66
C ILE A 60 16.07 -27.52 12.55
N GLY A 61 15.13 -27.15 13.39
CA GLY A 61 15.17 -25.95 14.22
C GLY A 61 16.03 -26.08 15.47
N GLY A 62 16.49 -24.93 15.97
CA GLY A 62 17.20 -24.81 17.24
C GLY A 62 17.00 -23.45 17.92
N GLY A 63 17.27 -23.41 19.22
CA GLY A 63 17.23 -22.21 20.04
C GLY A 63 15.82 -21.85 20.50
N LYS A 64 15.49 -20.54 20.52
CA LYS A 64 14.21 -20.06 21.02
C LYS A 64 13.07 -20.59 20.14
N LYS A 65 12.10 -21.24 20.78
CA LYS A 65 10.84 -21.71 20.20
C LYS A 65 9.76 -20.65 20.43
N ILE A 66 9.10 -20.20 19.35
CA ILE A 66 8.07 -19.14 19.40
C ILE A 66 6.80 -19.69 18.78
N GLU A 67 5.67 -19.58 19.50
CA GLU A 67 4.35 -19.93 18.96
C GLU A 67 3.91 -18.83 17.98
N ILE A 68 3.62 -19.23 16.74
CA ILE A 68 3.33 -18.32 15.62
C ILE A 68 2.02 -18.65 14.89
N GLY A 69 1.32 -19.70 15.29
CA GLY A 69 0.10 -20.12 14.61
C GLY A 69 -0.59 -21.28 15.29
N GLU A 70 -1.78 -21.58 14.80
CA GLU A 70 -2.52 -22.80 15.09
C GLU A 70 -3.18 -23.28 13.80
N ILE A 71 -3.11 -24.58 13.51
CA ILE A 71 -3.72 -25.18 12.34
C ILE A 71 -4.51 -26.39 12.80
N ASN A 72 -5.84 -26.37 12.65
CA ASN A 72 -6.72 -27.49 13.02
C ASN A 72 -6.49 -27.97 14.49
N GLY A 73 -6.32 -27.04 15.43
CA GLY A 73 -6.04 -27.33 16.85
C GLY A 73 -4.58 -27.65 17.19
N ARG A 74 -3.69 -27.77 16.20
CA ARG A 74 -2.25 -27.99 16.40
C ARG A 74 -1.51 -26.66 16.45
N LYS A 75 -0.83 -26.40 17.57
CA LYS A 75 0.07 -25.25 17.72
C LYS A 75 1.26 -25.34 16.77
N ILE A 76 1.53 -24.23 16.09
CA ILE A 76 2.64 -24.07 15.14
C ILE A 76 3.71 -23.18 15.76
N TYR A 77 4.96 -23.60 15.59
CA TYR A 77 6.12 -22.91 16.16
C TYR A 77 7.16 -22.61 15.09
N CYS A 78 7.94 -21.56 15.32
CA CYS A 78 9.20 -21.35 14.63
C CYS A 78 10.38 -21.34 15.61
N TYR A 79 11.58 -21.52 15.05
CA TYR A 79 12.83 -21.57 15.79
C TYR A 79 13.78 -20.47 15.34
N SER A 80 14.59 -19.98 16.27
CA SER A 80 15.50 -18.85 16.05
C SER A 80 16.60 -19.12 15.02
N TYR A 81 17.08 -20.37 14.89
CA TYR A 81 18.11 -20.71 13.91
C TYR A 81 17.95 -22.14 13.38
N LYS A 82 18.59 -22.39 12.24
CA LYS A 82 18.60 -23.69 11.54
C LYS A 82 19.84 -24.50 11.95
N ARG A 83 19.64 -25.70 12.51
CA ARG A 83 20.71 -26.65 12.85
C ARG A 83 21.14 -27.49 11.66
N LYS A 84 20.18 -27.99 10.90
CA LYS A 84 20.41 -28.84 9.73
C LYS A 84 19.48 -28.44 8.59
N GLU A 85 19.92 -28.66 7.37
CA GLU A 85 19.05 -28.53 6.19
C GLU A 85 17.99 -29.63 6.20
N ALA A 86 16.87 -29.32 5.56
CA ALA A 86 15.86 -30.31 5.21
C ALA A 86 16.25 -31.03 3.91
N ASN A 87 15.69 -32.21 3.66
CA ASN A 87 15.92 -32.94 2.41
C ASN A 87 15.19 -32.26 1.24
N LEU A 88 15.91 -31.98 0.14
CA LEU A 88 15.35 -31.28 -1.01
C LEU A 88 14.23 -32.06 -1.70
N GLU A 89 14.43 -33.35 -1.95
CA GLU A 89 13.48 -34.21 -2.68
C GLU A 89 12.17 -34.35 -1.91
N GLU A 90 12.24 -34.56 -0.59
CA GLU A 90 11.06 -34.60 0.27
C GLU A 90 10.28 -33.28 0.24
N ILE A 91 10.99 -32.15 0.33
CA ILE A 91 10.37 -30.82 0.27
C ILE A 91 9.70 -30.60 -1.08
N VAL A 92 10.39 -30.93 -2.17
CA VAL A 92 9.86 -30.76 -3.54
C VAL A 92 8.56 -31.55 -3.70
N SER A 93 8.53 -32.80 -3.24
CA SER A 93 7.33 -33.65 -3.30
C SER A 93 6.15 -33.03 -2.55
N ILE A 94 6.36 -32.59 -1.31
CA ILE A 94 5.30 -31.98 -0.49
C ILE A 94 4.79 -30.67 -1.11
N ILE A 95 5.69 -29.80 -1.56
CA ILE A 95 5.30 -28.51 -2.15
C ILE A 95 4.55 -28.72 -3.46
N ASP A 96 5.01 -29.62 -4.33
CA ASP A 96 4.37 -29.91 -5.61
C ASP A 96 2.93 -30.40 -5.40
N GLU A 97 2.70 -31.29 -4.43
CA GLU A 97 1.37 -31.76 -4.06
C GLU A 97 0.48 -30.61 -3.53
N VAL A 98 1.01 -29.80 -2.60
CA VAL A 98 0.25 -28.70 -1.99
C VAL A 98 -0.11 -27.62 -3.00
N VAL A 99 0.85 -27.20 -3.83
CA VAL A 99 0.65 -26.16 -4.84
C VAL A 99 -0.32 -26.64 -5.92
N SER A 100 -0.15 -27.84 -6.44
CA SER A 100 -1.05 -28.39 -7.47
C SER A 100 -2.49 -28.55 -6.98
N LYS A 101 -2.71 -28.94 -5.73
CA LYS A 101 -4.05 -29.10 -5.13
C LYS A 101 -4.74 -27.77 -4.85
N ASN A 102 -4.00 -26.74 -4.47
CA ASN A 102 -4.57 -25.47 -4.00
C ASN A 102 -4.58 -24.34 -5.04
N ALA A 103 -3.86 -24.50 -6.16
CA ALA A 103 -3.79 -23.48 -7.19
C ALA A 103 -5.12 -23.33 -7.96
N MET A 104 -5.55 -22.09 -8.12
CA MET A 104 -6.71 -21.76 -8.97
C MET A 104 -6.42 -22.09 -10.45
N LYS A 105 -7.47 -22.41 -11.21
CA LYS A 105 -7.36 -22.79 -12.63
C LYS A 105 -6.77 -21.67 -13.51
N ASP A 106 -7.03 -20.42 -13.15
CA ASP A 106 -6.64 -19.20 -13.87
C ASP A 106 -5.40 -18.50 -13.29
N ALA A 107 -4.70 -19.14 -12.35
CA ALA A 107 -3.46 -18.63 -11.77
C ALA A 107 -2.22 -19.23 -12.47
N ASP A 108 -1.05 -18.60 -12.36
CA ASP A 108 0.22 -19.09 -12.93
C ASP A 108 1.24 -19.46 -11.83
N PRO A 109 0.92 -20.46 -10.98
CA PRO A 109 1.68 -20.73 -9.76
C PRO A 109 3.11 -21.15 -10.06
N ALA A 110 4.00 -20.82 -9.13
CA ALA A 110 5.35 -21.35 -9.11
C ALA A 110 5.90 -21.43 -7.70
N PHE A 111 6.91 -22.28 -7.55
CA PHE A 111 7.73 -22.31 -6.35
C PHE A 111 9.22 -22.37 -6.68
N VAL A 112 10.01 -21.78 -5.79
CA VAL A 112 11.46 -21.68 -5.88
C VAL A 112 12.05 -22.16 -4.56
N ILE A 113 13.08 -23.01 -4.61
CA ILE A 113 13.76 -23.57 -3.45
C ILE A 113 15.25 -23.33 -3.60
N CYS A 114 15.87 -22.72 -2.60
CA CYS A 114 17.32 -22.52 -2.56
C CYS A 114 17.87 -22.57 -1.14
N GLN A 115 19.14 -22.93 -0.98
CA GLN A 115 19.74 -23.03 0.37
C GLN A 115 20.00 -21.64 0.98
N LYS A 116 20.42 -20.69 0.14
CA LYS A 116 20.76 -19.30 0.51
C LYS A 116 19.79 -18.33 -0.15
N LYS A 117 19.56 -17.18 0.50
CA LYS A 117 18.71 -16.13 -0.08
C LYS A 117 19.25 -15.69 -1.44
N LEU A 118 18.31 -15.43 -2.35
CA LEU A 118 18.58 -14.85 -3.65
C LEU A 118 19.07 -13.38 -3.53
N PRO A 119 19.72 -12.83 -4.57
CA PRO A 119 20.16 -11.45 -4.58
C PRO A 119 19.04 -10.44 -4.32
N TYR A 120 19.30 -9.45 -3.44
CA TYR A 120 18.30 -8.45 -3.03
C TYR A 120 17.75 -7.61 -4.19
N TRP A 121 18.51 -7.47 -5.29
CA TRP A 121 18.09 -6.70 -6.45
C TRP A 121 16.79 -7.23 -7.06
N ILE A 122 16.55 -8.55 -7.01
CA ILE A 122 15.33 -9.19 -7.52
C ILE A 122 14.11 -8.62 -6.80
N TYR A 123 14.12 -8.64 -5.46
CA TYR A 123 13.05 -8.02 -4.66
C TYR A 123 12.95 -6.52 -4.93
N LYS A 124 14.09 -5.80 -4.92
CA LYS A 124 14.12 -4.36 -5.11
C LYS A 124 13.45 -3.96 -6.42
N LYS A 125 13.71 -4.67 -7.51
CA LYS A 125 13.09 -4.43 -8.81
C LYS A 125 11.62 -4.87 -8.82
N ALA A 126 11.30 -6.06 -8.30
CA ALA A 126 9.93 -6.59 -8.25
C ALA A 126 8.94 -5.73 -7.45
N VAL A 127 9.39 -5.02 -6.41
CA VAL A 127 8.52 -4.12 -5.61
C VAL A 127 8.38 -2.71 -6.19
N LYS A 128 9.24 -2.32 -7.14
CA LYS A 128 9.40 -0.94 -7.62
C LYS A 128 9.11 -0.73 -9.09
N GLU A 129 9.36 -1.75 -9.91
CA GLU A 129 9.41 -1.70 -11.37
C GLU A 129 8.77 -2.97 -11.95
N ILE A 130 8.80 -3.10 -13.28
CA ILE A 130 8.46 -4.35 -13.98
C ILE A 130 9.73 -5.22 -14.01
N LEU A 131 9.61 -6.45 -13.54
CA LEU A 131 10.66 -7.48 -13.59
C LEU A 131 10.20 -8.56 -14.57
N SER A 132 11.06 -8.94 -15.52
CA SER A 132 10.73 -9.99 -16.48
C SER A 132 11.01 -11.38 -15.90
N LYS A 133 10.37 -12.41 -16.47
CA LYS A 133 10.58 -13.81 -16.07
C LYS A 133 11.99 -14.28 -16.42
N GLU A 134 12.48 -13.86 -17.58
CA GLU A 134 13.80 -14.23 -18.12
C GLU A 134 14.94 -13.70 -17.23
N GLU A 135 14.79 -12.48 -16.70
CA GLU A 135 15.72 -11.91 -15.72
C GLU A 135 15.80 -12.76 -14.45
N VAL A 136 14.66 -13.29 -13.99
CA VAL A 136 14.59 -14.15 -12.79
C VAL A 136 15.15 -15.54 -13.09
N GLU A 137 14.77 -16.14 -14.22
CA GLU A 137 15.27 -17.46 -14.63
C GLU A 137 16.79 -17.50 -14.70
N LYS A 138 17.42 -16.47 -15.28
CA LYS A 138 18.88 -16.34 -15.34
C LYS A 138 19.53 -16.33 -13.95
N GLU A 139 18.88 -15.76 -12.94
CA GLU A 139 19.40 -15.79 -11.56
C GLU A 139 19.14 -17.12 -10.85
N LEU A 140 18.07 -17.83 -11.21
CA LEU A 140 17.73 -19.12 -10.59
C LEU A 140 18.57 -20.27 -11.14
N GLN A 141 19.02 -20.18 -12.38
CA GLN A 141 19.94 -21.14 -13.00
C GLN A 141 21.12 -21.42 -12.05
N GLU A 142 21.37 -22.71 -11.81
CA GLU A 142 22.44 -23.23 -10.95
C GLU A 142 22.35 -22.88 -9.44
N LYS A 143 21.45 -21.97 -9.03
CA LYS A 143 21.32 -21.50 -7.64
C LYS A 143 20.09 -22.02 -6.91
N ALA A 144 19.09 -22.49 -7.65
CA ALA A 144 17.81 -22.90 -7.09
C ALA A 144 17.18 -24.06 -7.87
N PHE A 145 16.42 -24.88 -7.16
CA PHE A 145 15.39 -25.71 -7.78
C PHE A 145 14.13 -24.87 -7.95
N TYR A 146 13.46 -24.96 -9.09
CA TYR A 146 12.18 -24.27 -9.28
C TYR A 146 11.28 -25.10 -10.19
N LYS A 147 9.96 -24.98 -9.95
CA LYS A 147 8.92 -25.54 -10.80
C LYS A 147 7.84 -24.50 -10.95
N TYR A 148 7.29 -24.40 -12.15
CA TYR A 148 6.17 -23.54 -12.45
C TYR A 148 5.13 -24.30 -13.25
N TYR A 149 3.89 -23.82 -13.17
CA TYR A 149 2.77 -24.35 -13.93
C TYR A 149 2.29 -23.27 -14.88
N ARG A 150 1.73 -23.68 -16.03
CA ARG A 150 1.19 -22.77 -17.05
C ARG A 150 2.24 -21.75 -17.48
N LYS A 151 1.99 -20.43 -17.36
CA LYS A 151 2.94 -19.40 -17.82
C LYS A 151 4.07 -19.15 -16.83
N GLY A 152 3.90 -19.56 -15.57
CA GLY A 152 4.93 -19.46 -14.53
C GLY A 152 5.29 -18.04 -14.10
N ARG A 153 4.33 -17.11 -14.11
CA ARG A 153 4.55 -15.74 -13.62
C ARG A 153 4.83 -15.68 -12.13
N GLY A 154 4.28 -16.62 -11.34
CA GLY A 154 4.56 -16.77 -9.92
C GLY A 154 6.05 -16.95 -9.59
N MET A 155 6.91 -17.31 -10.56
CA MET A 155 8.35 -17.40 -10.33
C MET A 155 8.95 -16.07 -9.86
N ILE A 156 8.44 -14.96 -10.41
CA ILE A 156 8.92 -13.61 -10.08
C ILE A 156 8.67 -13.33 -8.60
N GLY A 157 7.46 -13.59 -8.11
CA GLY A 157 7.13 -13.34 -6.72
C GLY A 157 7.73 -14.34 -5.76
N ALA A 158 7.77 -15.63 -6.12
CA ALA A 158 8.46 -16.65 -5.33
C ALA A 158 9.94 -16.28 -5.10
N ALA A 159 10.65 -15.88 -6.16
CA ALA A 159 12.04 -15.43 -6.07
C ALA A 159 12.18 -14.13 -5.26
N ALA A 160 11.30 -13.14 -5.51
CA ALA A 160 11.31 -11.87 -4.79
C ALA A 160 11.05 -12.03 -3.29
N ALA A 161 10.14 -12.93 -2.88
CA ALA A 161 9.85 -13.20 -1.48
C ALA A 161 11.06 -13.80 -0.74
N ILE A 162 11.82 -14.69 -1.40
CA ILE A 162 13.08 -15.21 -0.87
C ILE A 162 14.16 -14.12 -0.81
N ALA A 163 14.27 -13.30 -1.85
CA ALA A 163 15.25 -12.23 -1.97
C ALA A 163 15.05 -11.09 -0.94
N TRP A 164 13.85 -10.98 -0.35
CA TRP A 164 13.52 -9.90 0.56
C TRP A 164 14.43 -9.86 1.81
N LYS A 165 15.04 -8.70 2.02
CA LYS A 165 15.85 -8.35 3.19
C LYS A 165 15.22 -7.09 3.81
N PRO A 166 14.47 -7.22 4.93
CA PRO A 166 13.72 -6.11 5.50
C PRO A 166 14.66 -4.99 5.95
N ARG A 167 14.34 -3.73 5.59
CA ARG A 167 14.90 -2.53 6.23
C ARG A 167 13.97 -2.01 7.32
N ASP A 168 12.67 -2.08 7.03
CA ASP A 168 11.56 -1.95 7.97
C ASP A 168 10.73 -3.24 7.84
N ARG A 169 9.98 -3.58 8.88
CA ARG A 169 9.13 -4.77 8.90
C ARG A 169 7.92 -4.58 9.78
N THR A 170 6.89 -5.34 9.46
CA THR A 170 5.63 -5.40 10.21
C THR A 170 5.20 -6.85 10.30
N TYR A 171 4.20 -7.12 11.11
CA TYR A 171 3.63 -8.45 11.22
C TYR A 171 2.15 -8.41 10.85
N GLU A 172 1.66 -9.46 10.21
CA GLU A 172 0.23 -9.67 9.94
C GLU A 172 -0.16 -11.05 10.49
N LEU A 173 -1.07 -11.08 11.45
CA LEU A 173 -1.73 -12.30 11.92
C LEU A 173 -2.93 -12.53 11.02
N ILE A 174 -2.94 -13.63 10.28
CA ILE A 174 -4.01 -13.96 9.35
C ILE A 174 -4.75 -15.18 9.87
N THR A 175 -6.07 -15.08 9.98
CA THR A 175 -6.98 -16.16 10.35
C THR A 175 -7.72 -16.70 9.14
N TYR A 176 -8.18 -17.94 9.22
CA TYR A 176 -8.90 -18.64 8.18
C TYR A 176 -10.10 -19.36 8.79
N GLY A 177 -11.21 -19.38 8.05
CA GLY A 177 -12.44 -20.01 8.50
C GLY A 177 -13.54 -19.94 7.45
N SER A 178 -14.42 -20.93 7.48
CA SER A 178 -15.61 -21.01 6.64
C SER A 178 -16.68 -20.00 7.05
N GLU A 179 -16.95 -19.88 8.34
CA GLU A 179 -17.85 -18.87 8.91
C GLU A 179 -17.10 -17.57 9.17
N LYS A 180 -17.70 -16.43 8.80
CA LYS A 180 -17.07 -15.11 8.87
C LYS A 180 -17.95 -14.07 9.53
N TRP A 181 -18.17 -14.27 10.82
CA TRP A 181 -18.85 -13.29 11.66
C TRP A 181 -17.89 -12.73 12.71
N ILE A 182 -17.85 -11.40 12.83
CA ILE A 182 -17.04 -10.70 13.82
C ILE A 182 -17.84 -9.55 14.43
N ASP A 183 -17.79 -9.43 15.75
CA ASP A 183 -18.40 -8.30 16.45
C ASP A 183 -17.57 -7.03 16.24
N LYS A 184 -18.22 -5.98 15.73
CA LYS A 184 -17.60 -4.69 15.44
C LYS A 184 -17.06 -4.00 16.68
N GLU A 185 -17.78 -4.05 17.81
CA GLU A 185 -17.37 -3.37 19.04
C GLU A 185 -16.10 -3.98 19.62
N SER A 186 -15.95 -5.32 19.51
CA SER A 186 -14.71 -6.01 19.87
C SER A 186 -13.50 -5.51 19.05
N VAL A 187 -13.69 -5.23 17.76
CA VAL A 187 -12.65 -4.68 16.88
C VAL A 187 -12.27 -3.26 17.29
N ILE A 188 -13.25 -2.40 17.59
CA ILE A 188 -13.01 -1.03 18.06
C ILE A 188 -12.25 -1.05 19.39
N LYS A 189 -12.65 -1.92 20.33
CA LYS A 189 -11.98 -2.09 21.62
C LYS A 189 -10.54 -2.57 21.44
N MET A 190 -10.32 -3.54 20.55
CA MET A 190 -9.00 -4.04 20.19
C MET A 190 -8.12 -2.93 19.59
N ASP A 191 -8.61 -2.20 18.60
CA ASP A 191 -7.87 -1.12 17.93
C ASP A 191 -7.43 -0.01 18.89
N LYS A 192 -8.28 0.35 19.85
CA LYS A 192 -7.95 1.34 20.89
C LYS A 192 -6.91 0.83 21.89
N SER A 193 -6.91 -0.47 22.20
CA SER A 193 -6.09 -1.06 23.27
C SER A 193 -4.71 -1.48 22.77
N CYS A 194 -4.63 -2.08 21.59
CA CYS A 194 -3.41 -2.65 21.02
C CYS A 194 -2.65 -1.59 20.21
N LYS A 195 -1.76 -0.85 20.88
CA LYS A 195 -1.15 0.38 20.34
C LYS A 195 -0.23 0.13 19.15
N SER A 196 0.42 -1.03 19.08
CA SER A 196 1.28 -1.40 17.95
C SER A 196 0.51 -1.83 16.71
N THR A 197 -0.80 -2.13 16.85
CA THR A 197 -1.67 -2.45 15.71
C THR A 197 -2.06 -1.20 14.92
N PHE A 198 -2.41 -1.37 13.66
CA PHE A 198 -2.81 -0.26 12.80
C PHE A 198 -3.70 -0.72 11.64
N ASN A 199 -4.47 0.23 11.09
CA ASN A 199 -5.37 0.00 9.96
C ASN A 199 -6.41 -1.10 10.23
N ASN A 200 -6.92 -1.21 11.47
CA ASN A 200 -7.89 -2.23 11.83
C ASN A 200 -9.35 -1.79 11.57
N TYR A 201 -9.64 -0.52 11.87
CA TYR A 201 -10.96 0.07 11.73
C TYR A 201 -10.87 1.52 11.22
N ASP A 202 -11.80 1.89 10.35
CA ASP A 202 -11.96 3.26 9.84
C ASP A 202 -13.14 3.92 10.57
N TYR A 203 -12.84 4.84 11.49
CA TYR A 203 -13.85 5.49 12.32
C TYR A 203 -14.75 6.45 11.54
N GLU A 204 -14.20 7.13 10.53
CA GLU A 204 -14.95 8.13 9.77
C GLU A 204 -15.88 7.47 8.75
N ASN A 205 -15.46 6.33 8.19
CA ASN A 205 -16.22 5.60 7.17
C ASN A 205 -16.98 4.39 7.74
N ASP A 206 -16.94 4.17 9.05
CA ASP A 206 -17.49 3.01 9.74
C ASP A 206 -17.14 1.67 9.04
N TYR A 207 -15.84 1.40 8.90
CA TYR A 207 -15.37 0.28 8.08
C TYR A 207 -14.40 -0.65 8.80
N LEU A 208 -14.72 -1.95 8.83
CA LEU A 208 -13.87 -3.02 9.35
C LEU A 208 -12.77 -3.37 8.34
N ALA A 209 -11.58 -2.79 8.53
CA ALA A 209 -10.46 -2.94 7.60
C ALA A 209 -9.67 -4.24 7.75
N ILE A 210 -9.82 -4.94 8.88
CA ILE A 210 -9.25 -6.27 9.08
C ILE A 210 -9.92 -7.36 8.22
N LEU A 211 -11.13 -7.11 7.71
CA LEU A 211 -11.87 -8.08 6.90
C LEU A 211 -11.46 -7.98 5.42
N PRO A 212 -11.27 -9.13 4.73
CA PRO A 212 -10.95 -9.13 3.31
C PRO A 212 -12.17 -8.68 2.49
N LYS A 213 -11.93 -7.87 1.45
CA LYS A 213 -12.99 -7.41 0.53
C LYS A 213 -13.48 -8.48 -0.44
N ALA A 214 -12.72 -9.56 -0.62
CA ALA A 214 -12.90 -10.48 -1.72
C ALA A 214 -13.05 -11.92 -1.24
N ASN A 215 -13.76 -12.76 -2.02
CA ASN A 215 -14.01 -14.15 -1.66
C ASN A 215 -12.69 -14.94 -1.57
N SER A 216 -12.30 -15.29 -0.36
CA SER A 216 -10.99 -15.85 0.00
C SER A 216 -11.17 -16.74 1.23
N PRO A 217 -10.33 -17.75 1.48
CA PRO A 217 -10.34 -18.49 2.75
C PRO A 217 -9.95 -17.63 3.97
N VAL A 218 -9.34 -16.46 3.77
CA VAL A 218 -9.02 -15.54 4.87
C VAL A 218 -10.30 -15.09 5.57
N PHE A 219 -10.31 -15.17 6.90
CA PHE A 219 -11.38 -14.63 7.72
C PHE A 219 -11.08 -13.18 8.11
N TYR A 220 -10.00 -12.91 8.84
CA TYR A 220 -9.52 -11.55 9.11
C TYR A 220 -7.99 -11.49 9.24
N GLY A 221 -7.44 -10.28 9.14
CA GLY A 221 -6.00 -10.03 9.29
C GLY A 221 -5.72 -8.83 10.21
N ILE A 222 -4.90 -9.02 11.25
CA ILE A 222 -4.48 -7.93 12.16
C ILE A 222 -3.03 -7.56 11.85
N ARG A 223 -2.77 -6.28 11.58
CA ARG A 223 -1.42 -5.76 11.30
C ARG A 223 -0.85 -5.02 12.50
N GLY A 224 0.45 -5.17 12.74
CA GLY A 224 1.13 -4.47 13.82
C GLY A 224 2.65 -4.50 13.77
N GLU A 225 3.29 -3.81 14.70
CA GLU A 225 4.75 -3.82 14.90
C GLU A 225 5.21 -4.96 15.81
N ASN A 226 4.36 -5.41 16.74
CA ASN A 226 4.69 -6.42 17.72
C ASN A 226 3.82 -7.68 17.57
N PHE A 227 4.43 -8.79 17.17
CA PHE A 227 3.74 -10.07 16.99
C PHE A 227 3.11 -10.63 18.29
N GLU A 228 3.66 -10.32 19.46
CA GLU A 228 3.06 -10.73 20.75
C GLU A 228 1.76 -9.97 21.01
N GLU A 229 1.71 -8.69 20.63
CA GLU A 229 0.48 -7.89 20.76
C GLU A 229 -0.57 -8.34 19.73
N LEU A 230 -0.18 -8.86 18.56
CA LEU A 230 -1.14 -9.43 17.61
C LEU A 230 -1.92 -10.62 18.18
N LYS A 231 -1.26 -11.47 18.99
CA LYS A 231 -1.94 -12.60 19.66
C LYS A 231 -2.96 -12.09 20.69
N LYS A 232 -2.57 -11.10 21.49
CA LYS A 232 -3.49 -10.43 22.43
C LYS A 232 -4.66 -9.78 21.70
N ALA A 233 -4.38 -9.09 20.59
CA ALA A 233 -5.39 -8.44 19.77
C ALA A 233 -6.41 -9.46 19.23
N LYS A 234 -5.94 -10.60 18.75
CA LYS A 234 -6.77 -11.73 18.31
C LYS A 234 -7.67 -12.26 19.44
N GLU A 235 -7.14 -12.45 20.65
CA GLU A 235 -7.89 -12.91 21.83
C GLU A 235 -8.98 -11.91 22.30
N MET A 236 -8.83 -10.62 21.99
CA MET A 236 -9.83 -9.60 22.31
C MET A 236 -11.05 -9.61 21.38
N LEU A 237 -10.94 -10.23 20.19
CA LEU A 237 -12.01 -10.23 19.20
C LEU A 237 -13.08 -11.26 19.56
N VAL A 238 -14.33 -10.88 19.38
CA VAL A 238 -15.49 -11.79 19.49
C VAL A 238 -15.89 -12.19 18.08
N THR A 239 -15.64 -13.44 17.72
CA THR A 239 -15.76 -13.94 16.34
C THR A 239 -16.41 -15.32 16.27
N ALA A 240 -16.83 -15.71 15.06
CA ALA A 240 -17.01 -17.11 14.71
C ALA A 240 -15.71 -17.91 14.92
N LYS A 241 -15.83 -19.23 14.95
CA LYS A 241 -14.69 -20.12 15.18
C LYS A 241 -13.70 -20.02 14.02
N GLU A 242 -12.45 -19.75 14.37
CA GLU A 242 -11.35 -19.83 13.44
C GLU A 242 -10.88 -21.28 13.31
N GLU A 243 -10.58 -21.69 12.09
CA GLU A 243 -10.05 -23.03 11.81
C GLU A 243 -8.52 -23.04 11.93
N ARG A 244 -7.90 -21.93 11.54
CA ARG A 244 -6.44 -21.77 11.46
C ARG A 244 -6.03 -20.31 11.61
N TRP A 245 -4.83 -20.08 12.09
CA TRP A 245 -4.17 -18.77 12.01
C TRP A 245 -2.65 -18.90 11.96
N LEU A 246 -1.99 -17.93 11.33
CA LEU A 246 -0.53 -17.87 11.23
C LEU A 246 -0.06 -16.41 11.21
N ILE A 247 1.07 -16.13 11.85
CA ILE A 247 1.72 -14.81 11.84
C ILE A 247 2.80 -14.78 10.75
N PHE A 248 2.73 -13.74 9.91
CA PHE A 248 3.72 -13.48 8.88
C PHE A 248 4.56 -12.25 9.21
N GLU A 249 5.87 -12.30 8.96
CA GLU A 249 6.73 -11.12 8.81
C GLU A 249 6.49 -10.51 7.42
N THR A 250 6.23 -9.21 7.34
CA THR A 250 5.78 -8.56 6.10
C THR A 250 6.50 -7.24 5.83
N ASN A 251 6.48 -6.84 4.55
CA ASN A 251 6.87 -5.51 4.09
C ASN A 251 5.66 -4.55 3.99
N GLN A 252 4.47 -4.94 4.45
CA GLN A 252 3.31 -4.06 4.44
C GLN A 252 3.57 -2.83 5.31
N ALA A 253 3.00 -1.68 4.97
CA ALA A 253 3.15 -0.43 5.73
C ALA A 253 4.61 0.04 5.91
N THR A 254 5.46 -0.14 4.90
CA THR A 254 6.90 0.23 4.94
C THR A 254 7.32 1.27 3.90
N ASP A 255 6.47 1.61 2.93
CA ASP A 255 6.79 2.42 1.74
C ASP A 255 7.89 1.82 0.84
N GLU A 256 8.22 0.53 0.95
CA GLU A 256 9.31 -0.06 0.17
C GLU A 256 9.09 -0.01 -1.37
N HIS A 257 7.86 0.21 -1.85
CA HIS A 257 7.55 0.45 -3.28
C HIS A 257 7.90 1.85 -3.78
N LEU A 258 8.05 2.83 -2.89
CA LEU A 258 8.20 4.23 -3.27
C LEU A 258 9.64 4.59 -3.67
N GLN A 259 9.76 5.49 -4.64
CA GLN A 259 11.03 5.94 -5.19
C GLN A 259 11.02 7.46 -5.41
N LYS A 260 12.04 8.17 -4.92
CA LYS A 260 12.18 9.61 -5.23
C LYS A 260 12.51 9.80 -6.71
N LYS A 261 11.75 10.65 -7.40
CA LYS A 261 11.96 10.95 -8.83
C LYS A 261 11.68 12.42 -9.13
N LYS A 262 12.34 12.93 -10.18
CA LYS A 262 11.91 14.16 -10.89
C LYS A 262 10.77 13.81 -11.84
N ILE A 263 9.90 14.76 -12.16
CA ILE A 263 8.72 14.50 -13.00
C ILE A 263 9.11 13.90 -14.36
N LYS A 264 10.18 14.38 -14.99
CA LYS A 264 10.67 13.89 -16.27
C LYS A 264 11.05 12.39 -16.28
N ASP A 265 11.39 11.83 -15.13
CA ASP A 265 11.90 10.45 -14.99
C ASP A 265 10.81 9.47 -14.53
N VAL A 266 9.58 9.97 -14.29
CA VAL A 266 8.43 9.19 -13.85
C VAL A 266 7.96 8.28 -14.99
N LYS A 267 7.82 6.98 -14.73
CA LYS A 267 7.32 6.01 -15.72
C LYS A 267 6.03 5.35 -15.24
N PRO A 268 5.17 4.90 -16.16
CA PRO A 268 4.02 4.07 -15.81
C PRO A 268 4.43 2.86 -14.97
N TYR A 269 3.50 2.39 -14.12
CA TYR A 269 3.66 1.19 -13.29
C TYR A 269 4.67 1.30 -12.15
N GLU A 270 5.25 2.46 -11.89
CA GLU A 270 6.11 2.71 -10.73
C GLU A 270 5.34 3.34 -9.56
N SER A 271 5.95 3.40 -8.37
CA SER A 271 5.44 4.26 -7.29
C SER A 271 6.50 5.30 -6.92
N VAL A 272 6.09 6.57 -6.86
CA VAL A 272 7.00 7.71 -6.84
C VAL A 272 6.75 8.63 -5.65
N ILE A 273 7.82 9.31 -5.25
CA ILE A 273 7.82 10.46 -4.34
C ILE A 273 8.31 11.65 -5.17
N VAL A 274 7.41 12.57 -5.48
CA VAL A 274 7.68 13.71 -6.37
C VAL A 274 7.40 15.01 -5.62
N LYS A 275 8.40 15.89 -5.60
CA LYS A 275 8.26 17.24 -5.07
C LYS A 275 7.92 18.19 -6.22
N GLY A 276 6.95 19.07 -6.04
CA GLY A 276 6.60 20.07 -7.05
C GLY A 276 5.71 21.17 -6.52
N ILE A 277 5.45 22.17 -7.36
CA ILE A 277 4.56 23.29 -7.08
C ILE A 277 3.24 23.06 -7.79
N VAL A 278 2.11 23.24 -7.10
CA VAL A 278 0.77 23.14 -7.69
C VAL A 278 0.65 24.15 -8.83
N LYS A 279 0.41 23.65 -10.05
CA LYS A 279 0.34 24.46 -11.27
C LYS A 279 -1.09 24.63 -11.77
N LYS A 280 -1.83 23.52 -11.94
CA LYS A 280 -3.28 23.53 -12.15
C LYS A 280 -3.97 23.23 -10.84
N GLU A 281 -4.98 24.05 -10.53
CA GLU A 281 -5.75 23.89 -9.30
C GLU A 281 -6.61 22.62 -9.32
N PRO A 282 -6.94 22.08 -8.14
CA PRO A 282 -7.82 20.93 -8.00
C PRO A 282 -9.18 21.17 -8.64
N HIS A 283 -9.61 20.24 -9.49
CA HIS A 283 -10.96 20.22 -10.05
C HIS A 283 -11.56 18.82 -9.96
N VAL A 284 -12.89 18.74 -9.86
CA VAL A 284 -13.62 17.48 -9.75
C VAL A 284 -14.00 16.98 -11.14
N ILE A 285 -13.73 15.70 -11.41
CA ILE A 285 -14.16 15.02 -12.65
C ILE A 285 -15.29 14.02 -12.36
N LYS A 286 -15.94 13.53 -13.43
CA LYS A 286 -17.03 12.53 -13.34
C LYS A 286 -16.60 11.34 -12.47
N GLY A 287 -17.50 10.90 -11.57
CA GLY A 287 -17.20 9.87 -10.57
C GLY A 287 -16.66 10.42 -9.24
N GLY A 288 -16.46 11.73 -9.13
CA GLY A 288 -16.05 12.38 -7.88
C GLY A 288 -14.55 12.32 -7.60
N HIS A 289 -13.72 12.04 -8.61
CA HIS A 289 -12.26 12.12 -8.49
C HIS A 289 -11.81 13.58 -8.50
N VAL A 290 -10.73 13.90 -7.80
CA VAL A 290 -10.13 15.24 -7.79
C VAL A 290 -8.77 15.16 -8.48
N VAL A 291 -8.57 16.02 -9.48
CA VAL A 291 -7.34 16.08 -10.28
C VAL A 291 -6.72 17.47 -10.13
N PHE A 292 -5.40 17.53 -9.92
CA PHE A 292 -4.60 18.76 -9.98
C PHE A 292 -3.26 18.42 -10.65
N SER A 293 -2.43 19.42 -10.96
CA SER A 293 -1.08 19.16 -11.47
C SER A 293 0.00 19.83 -10.64
N ILE A 294 1.17 19.21 -10.60
CA ILE A 294 2.38 19.76 -9.99
C ILE A 294 3.47 19.97 -11.06
N TYR A 295 4.39 20.89 -10.78
CA TYR A 295 5.45 21.29 -11.68
C TYR A 295 6.82 21.38 -10.99
N ASP A 296 7.86 20.84 -11.65
CA ASP A 296 9.27 20.84 -11.20
C ASP A 296 10.28 21.11 -12.32
N GLU A 297 9.87 21.84 -13.37
CA GLU A 297 10.43 21.95 -14.74
C GLU A 297 9.56 21.18 -15.76
N ASN A 298 8.94 20.09 -15.32
CA ASN A 298 7.97 19.32 -16.09
C ASN A 298 6.63 19.26 -15.33
N GLU A 299 5.52 19.02 -16.01
CA GLU A 299 4.19 18.96 -15.38
C GLU A 299 3.68 17.52 -15.32
N ILE A 300 3.08 17.13 -14.20
CA ILE A 300 2.37 15.85 -14.07
C ILE A 300 1.06 16.01 -13.30
N ASP A 301 0.04 15.29 -13.75
CA ASP A 301 -1.25 15.23 -13.09
C ASP A 301 -1.19 14.30 -11.86
N CYS A 302 -1.83 14.73 -10.79
CA CYS A 302 -2.00 13.99 -9.54
C CYS A 302 -3.50 13.81 -9.28
N THR A 303 -3.92 12.57 -9.00
CA THR A 303 -5.33 12.22 -8.85
C THR A 303 -5.62 11.60 -7.48
N ALA A 304 -6.56 12.20 -6.75
CA ALA A 304 -7.23 11.60 -5.61
C ALA A 304 -8.57 10.99 -6.06
N TYR A 305 -8.62 9.66 -6.18
CA TYR A 305 -9.81 8.97 -6.67
C TYR A 305 -10.94 8.93 -5.62
N GLU A 306 -12.19 8.73 -6.06
CA GLU A 306 -13.37 8.59 -5.22
C GLU A 306 -13.15 7.69 -3.98
N PRO A 307 -12.51 6.51 -4.09
CA PRO A 307 -12.33 5.63 -2.94
C PRO A 307 -11.47 6.22 -1.82
N THR A 308 -10.76 7.33 -2.06
CA THR A 308 -9.99 8.06 -1.02
C THR A 308 -10.87 8.93 -0.11
N LYS A 309 -12.20 8.98 -0.35
CA LYS A 309 -13.21 9.59 0.54
C LYS A 309 -12.84 11.02 0.95
N GLN A 310 -12.75 11.30 2.25
CA GLN A 310 -12.49 12.62 2.82
C GLN A 310 -11.11 13.19 2.45
N PHE A 311 -10.16 12.35 2.04
CA PHE A 311 -8.85 12.81 1.57
C PHE A 311 -8.98 13.80 0.40
N ARG A 312 -10.01 13.63 -0.44
CA ARG A 312 -10.34 14.56 -1.54
C ARG A 312 -10.64 15.97 -1.04
N ASN A 313 -11.20 16.14 0.15
CA ASN A 313 -11.51 17.44 0.72
C ASN A 313 -10.24 18.21 1.11
N ILE A 314 -9.18 17.51 1.50
CA ILE A 314 -7.85 18.11 1.71
C ILE A 314 -7.28 18.55 0.35
N ILE A 315 -7.33 17.68 -0.66
CA ILE A 315 -6.79 18.00 -1.99
C ILE A 315 -7.49 19.21 -2.62
N LYS A 316 -8.81 19.36 -2.46
CA LYS A 316 -9.58 20.52 -2.98
C LYS A 316 -9.14 21.87 -2.41
N GLN A 317 -8.43 21.90 -1.28
CA GLN A 317 -7.96 23.14 -0.64
C GLN A 317 -6.63 23.64 -1.19
N LEU A 318 -5.94 22.82 -2.00
CA LEU A 318 -4.72 23.24 -2.67
C LEU A 318 -5.01 24.38 -3.64
N ARG A 319 -4.03 25.27 -3.80
CA ARG A 319 -4.06 26.44 -4.67
C ARG A 319 -2.78 26.52 -5.48
N LYS A 320 -2.84 27.22 -6.60
CA LYS A 320 -1.66 27.44 -7.44
C LYS A 320 -0.54 28.09 -6.61
N GLY A 321 0.68 27.55 -6.71
CA GLY A 321 1.84 28.03 -5.96
C GLY A 321 2.14 27.27 -4.66
N ASP A 322 1.22 26.42 -4.17
CA ASP A 322 1.51 25.55 -3.04
C ASP A 322 2.64 24.57 -3.37
N GLU A 323 3.57 24.40 -2.44
CA GLU A 323 4.70 23.46 -2.58
C GLU A 323 4.36 22.16 -1.84
N VAL A 324 4.35 21.06 -2.59
CA VAL A 324 3.91 19.76 -2.08
C VAL A 324 4.88 18.64 -2.46
N ILE A 325 4.85 17.55 -1.69
CA ILE A 325 5.46 16.27 -2.03
C ILE A 325 4.35 15.23 -2.15
N VAL A 326 4.18 14.69 -3.35
CA VAL A 326 3.14 13.70 -3.66
C VAL A 326 3.76 12.30 -3.66
N TYR A 327 3.07 11.36 -3.03
CA TYR A 327 3.46 9.95 -2.95
C TYR A 327 2.36 9.12 -3.59
N GLY A 328 2.70 8.24 -4.53
CA GLY A 328 1.67 7.43 -5.18
C GLY A 328 2.14 6.53 -6.31
N GLY A 329 1.24 5.67 -6.76
CA GLY A 329 1.46 4.80 -7.92
C GLY A 329 1.16 5.52 -9.23
N VAL A 330 1.95 5.28 -10.26
CA VAL A 330 1.82 5.91 -11.58
C VAL A 330 0.98 5.03 -12.49
N ARG A 331 -0.13 5.57 -12.98
CA ARG A 331 -0.98 4.92 -13.97
C ARG A 331 -0.48 5.24 -15.39
N GLU A 332 -0.62 4.30 -16.32
CA GLU A 332 -0.27 4.54 -17.72
C GLU A 332 -1.29 5.43 -18.43
N LYS A 333 -2.59 5.12 -18.28
CA LYS A 333 -3.69 5.84 -18.96
C LYS A 333 -4.89 6.06 -18.03
N PRO A 334 -5.26 7.32 -17.69
CA PRO A 334 -4.47 8.53 -17.95
C PRO A 334 -3.12 8.47 -17.21
N PHE A 335 -2.12 9.18 -17.73
CA PHE A 335 -0.80 9.28 -17.10
C PHE A 335 -0.88 10.22 -15.89
N THR A 336 -0.97 9.65 -14.69
CA THR A 336 -1.16 10.40 -13.46
C THR A 336 -0.61 9.66 -12.25
N ILE A 337 -0.26 10.40 -11.20
CA ILE A 337 0.07 9.85 -9.89
C ILE A 337 -1.22 9.61 -9.09
N ASN A 338 -1.51 8.36 -8.79
CA ASN A 338 -2.59 7.93 -7.89
C ASN A 338 -2.13 8.15 -6.44
N ILE A 339 -2.65 9.20 -5.81
CA ILE A 339 -2.12 9.70 -4.53
C ILE A 339 -2.45 8.72 -3.39
N GLU A 340 -1.42 8.33 -2.65
CA GLU A 340 -1.51 7.54 -1.40
C GLU A 340 -1.34 8.42 -0.16
N LYS A 341 -0.48 9.44 -0.26
CA LYS A 341 -0.26 10.48 0.75
C LYS A 341 0.36 11.71 0.12
N ILE A 342 0.25 12.83 0.81
CA ILE A 342 0.81 14.11 0.38
C ILE A 342 1.41 14.84 1.58
N GLU A 343 2.55 15.48 1.39
CA GLU A 343 3.14 16.41 2.34
C GLU A 343 2.99 17.83 1.78
N VAL A 344 2.30 18.70 2.49
CA VAL A 344 2.27 20.14 2.19
C VAL A 344 3.49 20.78 2.83
N LYS A 345 4.44 21.25 2.03
CA LYS A 345 5.66 21.90 2.52
C LYS A 345 5.43 23.38 2.81
N ARG A 346 4.75 24.06 1.88
CA ARG A 346 4.49 25.51 1.97
C ARG A 346 3.20 25.85 1.27
N LEU A 347 2.43 26.75 1.88
CA LEU A 347 1.20 27.29 1.31
C LEU A 347 1.47 28.64 0.66
N ALA A 348 1.01 28.83 -0.57
CA ALA A 348 1.00 30.13 -1.21
C ALA A 348 -0.01 31.07 -0.54
N GLU A 349 0.32 32.36 -0.50
CA GLU A 349 -0.67 33.36 -0.13
C GLU A 349 -1.63 33.58 -1.29
N VAL A 350 -2.92 33.43 -1.02
CA VAL A 350 -3.97 33.62 -2.01
C VAL A 350 -4.80 34.82 -1.56
N TYR A 351 -5.06 35.72 -2.50
CA TYR A 351 -5.83 36.93 -2.27
C TYR A 351 -7.03 36.93 -3.21
N GLU A 352 -8.23 37.09 -2.65
CA GLU A 352 -9.46 37.20 -3.43
C GLU A 352 -9.95 38.64 -3.43
N LYS A 353 -10.43 39.07 -4.59
CA LYS A 353 -11.01 40.39 -4.74
C LYS A 353 -12.40 40.39 -4.10
N VAL A 354 -12.59 41.21 -3.08
CA VAL A 354 -13.87 41.35 -2.37
C VAL A 354 -14.67 42.55 -2.83
N GLU A 355 -14.02 43.56 -3.40
CA GLU A 355 -14.69 44.83 -3.71
C GLU A 355 -14.02 45.56 -4.88
N ASN A 356 -14.84 46.22 -5.70
CA ASN A 356 -14.31 47.14 -6.72
C ASN A 356 -13.74 48.41 -6.06
N PRO A 357 -12.74 49.05 -6.67
CA PRO A 357 -12.20 50.31 -6.17
C PRO A 357 -13.30 51.37 -5.97
N VAL A 358 -13.11 52.22 -4.97
CA VAL A 358 -13.96 53.37 -4.72
C VAL A 358 -13.42 54.58 -5.49
N CYS A 359 -14.29 55.29 -6.21
CA CYS A 359 -13.90 56.50 -6.92
C CYS A 359 -13.48 57.60 -5.94
N ARG A 360 -12.22 58.04 -5.99
CA ARG A 360 -11.69 59.10 -5.11
C ARG A 360 -12.38 60.47 -5.26
N LYS A 361 -13.12 60.70 -6.36
CA LYS A 361 -13.85 61.96 -6.61
C LYS A 361 -15.26 61.99 -6.04
N CYS A 362 -16.04 60.92 -6.21
CA CYS A 362 -17.46 60.89 -5.84
C CYS A 362 -17.84 59.81 -4.82
N GLY A 363 -16.88 59.00 -4.35
CA GLY A 363 -17.10 57.96 -3.35
C GLY A 363 -17.91 56.75 -3.83
N LYS A 364 -18.36 56.68 -5.09
CA LYS A 364 -19.06 55.49 -5.60
C LYS A 364 -18.11 54.38 -6.02
N HIS A 365 -18.53 53.13 -5.83
CA HIS A 365 -17.84 51.96 -6.40
C HIS A 365 -17.78 52.05 -7.92
N MET A 366 -16.58 51.82 -8.44
CA MET A 366 -16.33 51.78 -9.86
C MET A 366 -16.86 50.46 -10.44
N LYS A 367 -17.26 50.44 -11.72
CA LYS A 367 -17.71 49.23 -12.42
C LYS A 367 -16.56 48.65 -13.22
N SER A 368 -16.46 47.32 -13.28
CA SER A 368 -15.50 46.66 -14.17
C SER A 368 -15.82 47.02 -15.63
N ILE A 369 -14.78 47.29 -16.42
CA ILE A 369 -14.90 47.56 -17.86
C ILE A 369 -14.42 46.37 -18.73
N GLY A 370 -14.36 45.18 -18.12
CA GLY A 370 -13.95 43.94 -18.77
C GLY A 370 -12.79 43.26 -18.05
N LYS A 371 -12.64 41.94 -18.26
CA LYS A 371 -11.61 41.11 -17.62
C LYS A 371 -10.21 41.68 -17.88
N GLY A 372 -9.50 42.09 -16.82
CA GLY A 372 -8.14 42.62 -16.91
C GLY A 372 -8.03 44.04 -17.47
N LYS A 373 -9.16 44.75 -17.67
CA LYS A 373 -9.18 46.13 -18.20
C LYS A 373 -9.36 47.17 -17.09
N GLY A 374 -9.43 46.75 -15.82
CA GLY A 374 -9.65 47.63 -14.68
C GLY A 374 -11.10 48.10 -14.54
N TYR A 375 -11.27 49.28 -13.98
CA TYR A 375 -12.57 49.82 -13.55
C TYR A 375 -12.79 51.23 -14.05
N ARG A 376 -14.07 51.62 -14.18
CA ARG A 376 -14.48 52.99 -14.50
C ARG A 376 -15.58 53.46 -13.57
N CYS A 377 -15.47 54.69 -13.09
CA CYS A 377 -16.52 55.32 -12.31
C CYS A 377 -17.73 55.61 -13.21
N PRO A 378 -18.95 55.18 -12.83
CA PRO A 378 -20.16 55.44 -13.63
C PRO A 378 -20.58 56.91 -13.65
N ILE A 379 -20.12 57.73 -12.69
CA ILE A 379 -20.46 59.17 -12.59
C ILE A 379 -19.34 60.03 -13.18
N CYS A 380 -18.12 59.92 -12.63
CA CYS A 380 -17.02 60.80 -12.98
C CYS A 380 -16.22 60.35 -14.22
N GLY A 381 -16.45 59.13 -14.70
CA GLY A 381 -15.71 58.56 -15.84
C GLY A 381 -14.24 58.22 -15.58
N THR A 382 -13.70 58.51 -14.38
CA THR A 382 -12.32 58.18 -13.96
C THR A 382 -12.07 56.67 -14.02
N LYS A 383 -10.82 56.26 -14.25
CA LYS A 383 -10.41 54.85 -14.31
C LYS A 383 -9.57 54.45 -13.11
N ALA A 384 -9.57 53.15 -12.79
CA ALA A 384 -8.70 52.53 -11.80
C ALA A 384 -8.23 51.16 -12.32
N ASP A 385 -7.08 50.71 -11.84
CA ASP A 385 -6.46 49.45 -12.25
C ASP A 385 -6.99 48.27 -11.41
N GLU A 386 -6.67 47.05 -11.83
CA GLU A 386 -7.01 45.82 -11.07
C GLU A 386 -6.42 45.82 -9.65
N LYS A 387 -5.23 46.40 -9.47
CA LYS A 387 -4.54 46.51 -8.18
C LYS A 387 -5.22 47.46 -7.19
N ASP A 388 -6.06 48.37 -7.67
CA ASP A 388 -6.78 49.34 -6.83
C ASP A 388 -8.04 48.73 -6.21
N ALA A 389 -8.41 47.51 -6.62
CA ALA A 389 -9.50 46.77 -6.01
C ALA A 389 -9.09 46.29 -4.62
N LYS A 390 -10.08 46.08 -3.75
CA LYS A 390 -9.82 45.54 -2.42
C LYS A 390 -9.65 44.04 -2.52
N TYR A 391 -8.48 43.55 -2.10
CA TYR A 391 -8.20 42.13 -1.98
C TYR A 391 -8.05 41.75 -0.51
N VAL A 392 -8.56 40.57 -0.16
CA VAL A 392 -8.42 40.00 1.19
C VAL A 392 -7.73 38.65 1.06
N LYS A 393 -6.83 38.36 2.00
CA LYS A 393 -6.14 37.08 2.09
C LYS A 393 -7.18 35.99 2.37
N VAL A 394 -7.21 34.96 1.54
CA VAL A 394 -8.08 33.80 1.73
C VAL A 394 -7.48 32.93 2.84
N GLU A 395 -8.21 32.79 3.94
CA GLU A 395 -7.88 31.81 4.97
C GLU A 395 -8.25 30.40 4.50
N ARG A 396 -7.34 29.45 4.70
CA ARG A 396 -7.50 28.05 4.30
C ARG A 396 -7.27 27.16 5.51
N ASP A 397 -8.10 26.13 5.67
CA ASP A 397 -8.01 25.19 6.81
C ASP A 397 -6.80 24.26 6.71
N ILE A 398 -6.36 23.97 5.48
CA ILE A 398 -5.17 23.15 5.23
C ILE A 398 -3.92 23.80 5.83
N LYS A 399 -3.11 23.01 6.52
CA LYS A 399 -1.84 23.42 7.14
C LYS A 399 -0.66 22.68 6.51
N PRO A 400 0.57 23.21 6.59
CA PRO A 400 1.76 22.42 6.28
C PRO A 400 1.83 21.15 7.12
N GLY A 401 2.25 20.05 6.51
CA GLY A 401 2.31 18.73 7.16
C GLY A 401 1.89 17.58 6.25
N PHE A 402 1.87 16.38 6.83
CA PHE A 402 1.47 15.16 6.13
C PHE A 402 -0.03 14.91 6.22
N TYR A 403 -0.59 14.45 5.10
CA TYR A 403 -1.94 13.95 4.98
C TYR A 403 -1.92 12.61 4.26
N GLU A 404 -2.73 11.65 4.70
CA GLU A 404 -2.84 10.33 4.10
C GLU A 404 -4.29 9.98 3.79
N VAL A 405 -4.47 8.99 2.92
CA VAL A 405 -5.78 8.41 2.63
C VAL A 405 -6.35 7.71 3.88
N PRO A 406 -7.68 7.62 4.02
CA PRO A 406 -8.30 6.89 5.12
C PRO A 406 -8.01 5.39 5.06
N VAL A 407 -8.24 4.71 6.18
CA VAL A 407 -7.94 3.28 6.36
C VAL A 407 -8.62 2.43 5.27
N ILE A 408 -9.87 2.72 4.91
CA ILE A 408 -10.62 2.01 3.85
C ILE A 408 -9.94 2.04 2.47
N ALA A 409 -9.11 3.05 2.23
CA ALA A 409 -8.41 3.33 0.98
C ALA A 409 -6.90 3.00 1.04
N MET A 410 -6.40 2.62 2.21
CA MET A 410 -4.98 2.35 2.43
C MET A 410 -4.51 1.16 1.61
N ARG A 411 -3.41 1.32 0.87
CA ARG A 411 -2.78 0.21 0.13
C ARG A 411 -1.87 -0.57 1.07
N HIS A 412 -1.63 -1.84 0.76
CA HIS A 412 -0.84 -2.73 1.62
C HIS A 412 0.56 -2.20 1.96
N LEU A 413 1.27 -1.57 1.02
CA LEU A 413 2.64 -1.10 1.21
C LEU A 413 2.74 0.31 1.80
N THR A 414 1.67 1.12 1.73
CA THR A 414 1.67 2.50 2.20
C THR A 414 1.88 2.54 3.71
N LYS A 415 2.98 3.16 4.14
CA LYS A 415 3.29 3.37 5.55
C LYS A 415 2.34 4.43 6.14
N PRO A 416 1.52 4.05 7.15
CA PRO A 416 0.59 4.97 7.78
C PRO A 416 1.32 6.03 8.60
N LEU A 417 0.75 7.22 8.74
CA LEU A 417 1.36 8.34 9.49
C LEU A 417 1.66 7.97 10.94
N LYS A 418 0.85 7.10 11.56
CA LYS A 418 1.08 6.54 12.90
C LYS A 418 2.47 5.91 13.06
N ARG A 419 3.07 5.43 11.97
CA ARG A 419 4.40 4.78 11.93
C ARG A 419 5.52 5.68 11.42
N ILE A 420 5.21 6.87 10.93
CA ILE A 420 6.23 7.85 10.56
C ILE A 420 6.67 8.49 11.86
N LYS A 421 7.91 8.20 12.30
CA LYS A 421 8.50 8.92 13.42
C LYS A 421 8.46 10.41 13.08
N LYS A 422 7.74 11.21 13.86
CA LYS A 422 7.84 12.67 13.79
C LYS A 422 9.30 13.00 14.10
N LEU A 423 9.99 13.60 13.13
CA LEU A 423 11.32 14.18 13.33
C LEU A 423 11.22 15.36 14.28
#